data_AF-A0A2V5N6M0-F1
#
_entry.id   AF-A0A2V5N6M0-F1
#
_cell.length_a   1.000
_cell.length_b   1.000
_cell.length_c   1.000
_cell.angle_alpha   90.00
_cell.angle_beta   90.00
_cell.angle_gamma   90.00
#
_symmetry.space_group_name_H-M   'P 1'
#
loop_
_entity.id
_entity.type
_entity.pdbx_description
1 polymer ?
#
loop_
_entity_poly.entity_id
_entity_poly.type
_entity_poly.pdbx_seq_one_letter_code
_entity_poly.pdbx_strand_id
1 'polypeptide(L)'
;MKAATLFALTMIALARLCAEDLPKNAEPNPAEVEPPILPGNLVPEESIKSQPASDLGQLERKLMRAKENAAAAERLFKMGVLAKLEAENRAMRVVKLEAELAQARLATAQLQVDQKQQQFSAGEIARTELDLAQMQLTQAKQAAEIASANQKKAELDAAAINLARQQKLLALGSGGKSAVRRAEEKLAELKRASQ
;
A
#
# COMPACT_ATOMS: atom_id res chain seq x y z
N MET A 1 -49.37 1.55 48.64
CA MET A 1 -49.84 1.06 47.33
C MET A 1 -48.87 1.56 46.26
N LYS A 2 -48.48 0.67 45.35
CA LYS A 2 -47.31 0.77 44.47
C LYS A 2 -47.66 1.54 43.18
N ALA A 3 -46.83 2.50 42.78
CA ALA A 3 -46.88 3.09 41.44
C ALA A 3 -45.99 2.25 40.51
N ALA A 4 -46.60 1.63 39.50
CA ALA A 4 -45.91 0.84 38.49
C ALA A 4 -45.86 1.63 37.17
N THR A 5 -44.64 1.80 36.68
CA THR A 5 -44.25 2.32 35.37
C THR A 5 -44.78 1.43 34.25
N LEU A 6 -45.43 2.04 33.24
CA LEU A 6 -45.91 1.35 32.04
C LEU A 6 -44.98 1.66 30.86
N PHE A 7 -44.36 0.61 30.36
CA PHE A 7 -43.46 0.55 29.21
C PHE A 7 -44.29 0.52 27.92
N ALA A 8 -44.03 1.42 26.97
CA ALA A 8 -44.71 1.42 25.67
C ALA A 8 -43.93 0.58 24.65
N LEU A 9 -44.57 -0.47 24.11
CA LEU A 9 -44.07 -1.35 23.06
C LEU A 9 -44.91 -1.09 21.79
N THR A 10 -44.31 -0.54 20.73
CA THR A 10 -44.99 -0.28 19.45
C THR A 10 -44.80 -1.45 18.49
N MET A 11 -45.89 -2.16 18.21
CA MET A 11 -46.01 -3.16 17.14
C MET A 11 -46.54 -2.48 15.88
N ILE A 12 -45.79 -2.51 14.77
CA ILE A 12 -46.27 -2.02 13.46
C ILE A 12 -46.86 -3.19 12.69
N ALA A 13 -48.14 -3.06 12.35
CA ALA A 13 -48.96 -4.05 11.66
C ALA A 13 -48.66 -4.10 10.14
N LEU A 14 -48.56 -5.30 9.60
CA LEU A 14 -48.59 -5.57 8.16
C LEU A 14 -50.04 -5.47 7.65
N ALA A 15 -50.30 -4.59 6.69
CA ALA A 15 -51.52 -4.60 5.90
C ALA A 15 -51.33 -5.47 4.65
N ARG A 16 -52.32 -6.33 4.37
CA ARG A 16 -52.41 -7.18 3.19
C ARG A 16 -53.65 -6.79 2.36
N LEU A 17 -53.47 -6.96 1.04
CA LEU A 17 -54.47 -7.24 -0.01
C LEU A 17 -55.52 -6.18 -0.37
N CYS A 18 -55.43 -5.68 -1.59
CA CYS A 18 -56.55 -5.71 -2.54
C CYS A 18 -56.03 -6.20 -3.90
N ALA A 19 -56.71 -7.21 -4.43
CA ALA A 19 -56.55 -7.73 -5.78
C ALA A 19 -57.27 -6.81 -6.78
N GLU A 20 -56.77 -6.72 -8.01
CA GLU A 20 -57.60 -6.74 -9.23
C GLU A 20 -56.76 -7.15 -10.46
N ASP A 21 -57.31 -8.17 -11.14
CA ASP A 21 -57.37 -8.44 -12.58
C ASP A 21 -56.13 -8.74 -13.43
N LEU A 22 -55.98 -10.03 -13.76
CA LEU A 22 -55.23 -10.57 -14.90
C LEU A 22 -56.04 -10.46 -16.21
N PRO A 23 -55.39 -10.17 -17.35
CA PRO A 23 -55.67 -10.85 -18.60
C PRO A 23 -54.58 -11.88 -18.93
N LYS A 24 -55.05 -13.01 -19.43
CA LYS A 24 -54.29 -14.21 -19.83
C LYS A 24 -53.23 -13.90 -20.89
N ASN A 25 -52.01 -14.41 -20.69
CA ASN A 25 -51.27 -15.32 -21.59
C ASN A 25 -49.76 -15.19 -21.41
N ALA A 26 -49.10 -16.34 -21.58
CA ALA A 26 -47.66 -16.60 -21.56
C ALA A 26 -47.01 -16.58 -20.17
N GLU A 27 -46.72 -17.77 -19.66
CA GLU A 27 -45.69 -17.97 -18.64
C GLU A 27 -44.33 -17.53 -19.20
N PRO A 28 -43.58 -16.65 -18.51
CA PRO A 28 -42.14 -16.62 -18.62
C PRO A 28 -41.56 -17.19 -17.32
N ASN A 29 -40.90 -18.33 -17.47
CA ASN A 29 -40.09 -19.06 -16.50
C ASN A 29 -39.43 -18.13 -15.43
N PRO A 30 -39.67 -18.32 -14.11
CA PRO A 30 -39.23 -17.40 -13.05
C PRO A 30 -37.76 -17.57 -12.62
N ALA A 31 -36.85 -17.90 -13.55
CA ALA A 31 -35.52 -18.39 -13.19
C ALA A 31 -34.31 -17.77 -13.93
N GLU A 32 -34.48 -16.75 -14.79
CA GLU A 32 -33.34 -16.14 -15.50
C GLU A 32 -33.46 -14.61 -15.60
N VAL A 33 -33.65 -13.94 -14.47
CA VAL A 33 -33.25 -12.52 -14.38
C VAL A 33 -31.81 -12.52 -13.89
N GLU A 34 -30.88 -12.57 -14.85
CA GLU A 34 -29.46 -12.35 -14.58
C GLU A 34 -29.31 -10.95 -13.95
N PRO A 35 -28.77 -10.83 -12.71
CA PRO A 35 -28.59 -9.53 -12.10
C PRO A 35 -27.61 -8.70 -12.96
N PRO A 36 -27.90 -7.41 -13.21
CA PRO A 36 -27.02 -6.59 -14.02
C PRO A 36 -25.64 -6.53 -13.37
N ILE A 37 -24.62 -6.96 -14.13
CA ILE A 37 -23.22 -6.86 -13.73
C ILE A 37 -22.92 -5.38 -13.56
N LEU A 38 -22.74 -4.94 -12.31
CA LEU A 38 -22.19 -3.63 -12.03
C LEU A 38 -20.81 -3.59 -12.67
N PRO A 39 -20.49 -2.62 -13.56
CA PRO A 39 -19.13 -2.45 -14.01
C PRO A 39 -18.31 -2.17 -12.76
N GLY A 40 -17.54 -3.17 -12.33
CA GLY A 40 -16.57 -3.00 -11.28
C GLY A 40 -15.69 -1.83 -11.69
N ASN A 41 -15.27 -1.03 -10.71
CA ASN A 41 -14.15 -0.10 -10.88
C ASN A 41 -12.87 -0.93 -11.08
N LEU A 42 -12.81 -1.65 -12.20
CA LEU A 42 -11.61 -2.20 -12.77
C LEU A 42 -10.87 -0.97 -13.27
N VAL A 43 -10.02 -0.42 -12.40
CA VAL A 43 -8.85 0.32 -12.87
C VAL A 43 -8.20 -0.64 -13.87
N PRO A 44 -8.17 -0.31 -15.17
CA PRO A 44 -7.53 -1.20 -16.12
C PRO A 44 -6.07 -1.31 -15.68
N GLU A 45 -5.61 -2.52 -15.34
CA GLU A 45 -4.19 -2.83 -15.37
C GLU A 45 -3.78 -2.81 -16.84
N GLU A 46 -3.65 -1.59 -17.38
CA GLU A 46 -3.04 -1.42 -18.67
C GLU A 46 -1.57 -1.78 -18.50
N SER A 47 -1.24 -2.98 -18.94
CA SER A 47 0.09 -3.37 -19.38
C SER A 47 0.48 -2.50 -20.58
N ILE A 48 0.61 -1.19 -20.37
CA ILE A 48 1.33 -0.32 -21.28
C ILE A 48 2.79 -0.64 -21.05
N LYS A 49 3.57 -0.82 -22.13
CA LYS A 49 5.02 -0.66 -22.09
C LYS A 49 5.29 0.74 -21.60
N SER A 50 5.34 0.89 -20.29
CA SER A 50 5.34 2.15 -19.63
C SER A 50 6.66 2.83 -19.96
N GLN A 51 6.55 4.06 -20.44
CA GLN A 51 7.73 4.87 -20.59
C GLN A 51 8.31 5.07 -19.18
N PRO A 52 9.63 5.03 -19.00
CA PRO A 52 10.24 5.20 -17.68
C PRO A 52 9.77 6.49 -16.98
N ALA A 53 9.43 7.53 -17.75
CA ALA A 53 8.84 8.76 -17.26
C ALA A 53 7.40 8.61 -16.71
N SER A 54 6.54 7.79 -17.33
CA SER A 54 5.18 7.54 -16.80
C SER A 54 5.22 6.74 -15.50
N ASP A 55 6.21 5.85 -15.35
CA ASP A 55 6.40 5.06 -14.13
C ASP A 55 6.85 5.89 -12.94
N LEU A 56 7.79 6.83 -13.16
CA LEU A 56 8.22 7.76 -12.12
C LEU A 56 7.06 8.60 -11.58
N GLY A 57 6.25 9.18 -12.46
CA GLY A 57 5.08 9.98 -12.05
C GLY A 57 4.00 9.16 -11.35
N GLN A 58 3.86 7.86 -11.66
CA GLN A 58 2.99 6.96 -10.90
C GLN A 58 3.57 6.64 -9.52
N LEU A 59 4.87 6.38 -9.41
CA LEU A 59 5.55 6.10 -8.14
C LEU A 59 5.48 7.30 -7.19
N GLU A 60 5.67 8.52 -7.69
CA GLU A 60 5.53 9.75 -6.91
C GLU A 60 4.12 9.92 -6.35
N ARG A 61 3.09 9.69 -7.17
CA ARG A 61 1.69 9.72 -6.73
C ARG A 61 1.40 8.64 -5.68
N LYS A 62 1.93 7.42 -5.87
CA LYS A 62 1.80 6.32 -4.89
C LYS A 62 2.48 6.68 -3.56
N LEU A 63 3.67 7.28 -3.60
CA LEU A 63 4.40 7.75 -2.42
C LEU A 63 3.60 8.82 -1.67
N MET A 64 3.09 9.84 -2.37
CA MET A 64 2.29 10.90 -1.75
C MET A 64 1.06 10.33 -1.02
N ARG A 65 0.30 9.47 -1.69
CA ARG A 65 -0.83 8.76 -1.09
C ARG A 65 -0.41 7.91 0.10
N ALA A 66 0.73 7.24 0.02
CA ALA A 66 1.25 6.43 1.13
C ALA A 66 1.63 7.29 2.34
N LYS A 67 2.18 8.50 2.14
CA LYS A 67 2.51 9.45 3.22
C LYS A 67 1.27 9.94 3.93
N GLU A 68 0.26 10.38 3.17
CA GLU A 68 -1.03 10.79 3.72
C GLU A 68 -1.69 9.64 4.50
N ASN A 69 -1.67 8.43 3.93
CA ASN A 69 -2.23 7.26 4.55
C ASN A 69 -1.48 6.87 5.84
N ALA A 70 -0.14 6.91 5.85
CA ALA A 70 0.65 6.65 7.05
C ALA A 70 0.36 7.66 8.17
N ALA A 71 0.27 8.96 7.82
CA ALA A 71 -0.10 10.01 8.78
C ALA A 71 -1.52 9.83 9.34
N ALA A 72 -2.48 9.46 8.48
CA ALA A 72 -3.84 9.15 8.91
C ALA A 72 -3.88 7.92 9.83
N ALA A 73 -3.14 6.86 9.50
CA ALA A 73 -3.04 5.65 10.31
C ALA A 73 -2.47 5.93 11.70
N GLU A 74 -1.45 6.78 11.78
CA GLU A 74 -0.85 7.18 13.05
C GLU A 74 -1.87 7.93 13.93
N ARG A 75 -2.66 8.84 13.34
CA ARG A 75 -3.75 9.54 14.06
C ARG A 75 -4.80 8.55 14.57
N LEU A 76 -5.25 7.63 13.73
CA LEU A 76 -6.23 6.61 14.12
C LEU A 76 -5.71 5.65 15.19
N PHE A 77 -4.42 5.30 15.15
CA PHE A 77 -3.77 4.54 16.22
C PHE A 77 -3.77 5.31 17.55
N LYS A 78 -3.42 6.60 17.53
CA LYS A 78 -3.45 7.45 18.74
C LYS A 78 -4.85 7.57 19.33
N MET A 79 -5.89 7.53 18.50
CA MET A 79 -7.29 7.51 18.92
C MET A 79 -7.78 6.12 19.39
N GLY A 80 -6.96 5.08 19.27
CA GLY A 80 -7.33 3.70 19.62
C GLY A 80 -8.25 3.01 18.60
N VAL A 81 -8.43 3.59 17.41
CA VAL A 81 -9.29 3.03 16.34
C VAL A 81 -8.57 1.95 15.55
N LEU A 82 -7.26 2.12 15.31
CA LEU A 82 -6.43 1.16 14.58
C LEU A 82 -5.37 0.52 15.48
N ALA A 83 -5.04 -0.73 15.19
CA ALA A 83 -3.94 -1.43 15.85
C ALA A 83 -2.60 -0.78 15.51
N LYS A 84 -1.66 -0.74 16.47
CA LYS A 84 -0.31 -0.18 16.28
C LYS A 84 0.42 -0.79 15.08
N LEU A 85 0.29 -2.11 14.92
CA LEU A 85 0.93 -2.86 13.85
C LEU A 85 0.47 -2.39 12.46
N GLU A 86 -0.79 -1.98 12.30
CA GLU A 86 -1.26 -1.43 11.03
C GLU A 86 -0.63 -0.07 10.73
N ALA A 87 -0.53 0.82 11.73
CA ALA A 87 0.13 2.11 11.55
C ALA A 87 1.61 1.95 11.19
N GLU A 88 2.32 1.03 11.86
CA GLU A 88 3.70 0.67 11.54
C GLU A 88 3.82 0.11 10.10
N ASN A 89 2.92 -0.77 9.67
CA ASN A 89 2.92 -1.31 8.29
C ASN A 89 2.72 -0.22 7.24
N ARG A 90 1.83 0.75 7.48
CA ARG A 90 1.62 1.88 6.55
C ARG A 90 2.84 2.80 6.51
N ALA A 91 3.50 3.04 7.64
CA ALA A 91 4.79 3.76 7.67
C ALA A 91 5.89 3.01 6.89
N MET A 92 5.98 1.68 7.05
CA MET A 92 6.94 0.87 6.28
C MET A 92 6.67 0.92 4.77
N ARG A 93 5.42 1.07 4.34
CA ARG A 93 5.10 1.23 2.91
C ARG A 93 5.69 2.51 2.32
N VAL A 94 5.75 3.59 3.09
CA VAL A 94 6.38 4.85 2.67
C VAL A 94 7.86 4.63 2.39
N VAL A 95 8.58 4.02 3.34
CA VAL A 95 10.02 3.77 3.20
C VAL A 95 10.34 2.90 1.99
N LYS A 96 9.53 1.85 1.74
CA LYS A 96 9.67 1.01 0.54
C LYS A 96 9.47 1.81 -0.75
N LEU A 97 8.41 2.62 -0.83
CA LEU A 97 8.14 3.44 -2.00
C LEU A 97 9.21 4.52 -2.24
N GLU A 98 9.81 5.06 -1.18
CA GLU A 98 10.95 5.99 -1.27
C GLU A 98 12.18 5.33 -1.89
N ALA A 99 12.50 4.10 -1.47
CA ALA A 99 13.59 3.31 -2.05
C ALA A 99 13.30 2.91 -3.51
N GLU A 100 12.08 2.43 -3.81
CA GLU A 100 11.64 2.08 -5.17
C GLU A 100 11.75 3.29 -6.11
N LEU A 101 11.32 4.47 -5.67
CA LEU A 101 11.40 5.71 -6.45
C LEU A 101 12.86 6.13 -6.68
N ALA A 102 13.71 6.06 -5.66
CA ALA A 102 15.13 6.42 -5.81
C ALA A 102 15.86 5.48 -6.79
N GLN A 103 15.56 4.19 -6.75
CA GLN A 103 16.07 3.21 -7.71
C GLN A 103 15.56 3.47 -9.13
N ALA A 104 14.27 3.78 -9.29
CA ALA A 104 13.71 4.13 -10.58
C ALA A 104 14.38 5.39 -11.16
N ARG A 105 14.64 6.42 -10.34
CA ARG A 105 15.37 7.62 -10.76
C ARG A 105 16.80 7.29 -11.21
N LEU A 106 17.50 6.43 -10.48
CA LEU A 106 18.83 5.94 -10.88
C LEU A 106 18.79 5.25 -12.25
N ALA A 107 17.81 4.36 -12.47
CA ALA A 107 17.66 3.69 -13.76
C ALA A 107 17.41 4.68 -14.90
N THR A 108 16.56 5.69 -14.67
CA THR A 108 16.32 6.75 -15.67
C THR A 108 17.55 7.60 -15.94
N ALA A 109 18.33 7.94 -14.91
CA ALA A 109 19.55 8.72 -15.06
C ALA A 109 20.62 7.93 -15.84
N GLN A 110 20.71 6.61 -15.64
CA GLN A 110 21.61 5.75 -16.40
C GLN A 110 21.24 5.74 -17.89
N LEU A 111 19.96 5.54 -18.21
CA LEU A 111 19.48 5.59 -19.59
C LEU A 111 19.77 6.96 -20.26
N GLN A 112 19.61 8.05 -19.51
CA GLN A 112 19.91 9.40 -20.01
C GLN A 112 21.40 9.60 -20.30
N VAL A 113 22.29 9.11 -19.43
CA VAL A 113 23.74 9.16 -19.68
C VAL A 113 24.08 8.33 -20.92
N ASP A 114 23.53 7.12 -21.06
CA ASP A 114 23.81 6.25 -22.21
C ASP A 114 23.34 6.91 -23.53
N GLN A 115 22.16 7.54 -23.53
CA GLN A 115 21.65 8.30 -24.68
C GLN A 115 22.54 9.51 -25.02
N LYS A 116 22.90 10.32 -24.01
CA LYS A 116 23.78 11.48 -24.22
C LYS A 116 25.18 11.06 -24.65
N GLN A 117 25.68 9.92 -24.18
CA GLN A 117 26.98 9.40 -24.59
C GLN A 117 26.98 9.03 -26.08
N GLN A 118 25.89 8.46 -26.59
CA GLN A 118 25.70 8.20 -28.02
C GLN A 118 25.65 9.49 -28.83
N GLN A 119 24.86 10.48 -28.40
CA GLN A 119 24.76 11.79 -29.04
C GLN A 119 26.11 12.53 -29.05
N PHE A 120 26.89 12.43 -27.97
CA PHE A 120 28.23 13.00 -27.89
C PHE A 120 29.18 12.33 -28.88
N SER A 121 29.12 11.00 -29.02
CA SER A 121 29.92 10.27 -30.01
C SER A 121 29.53 10.59 -31.46
N ALA A 122 28.27 10.97 -31.69
CA ALA A 122 27.79 11.47 -32.97
C ALA A 122 28.12 12.95 -33.22
N GLY A 123 28.68 13.65 -32.23
CA GLY A 123 29.01 15.09 -32.31
C GLY A 123 27.80 16.02 -32.19
N GLU A 124 26.64 15.51 -31.75
CA GLU A 124 25.37 16.25 -31.68
C GLU A 124 25.26 17.13 -30.43
N ILE A 125 25.97 16.79 -29.34
CA ILE A 125 25.93 17.53 -28.08
C ILE A 125 27.32 17.94 -27.60
N ALA A 126 27.36 19.03 -26.83
CA ALA A 126 28.60 19.52 -26.22
C ALA A 126 29.04 18.63 -25.05
N ARG A 127 30.35 18.62 -24.77
CA ARG A 127 30.93 17.88 -23.64
C ARG A 127 30.30 18.27 -22.29
N THR A 128 29.97 19.55 -22.13
CA THR A 128 29.31 20.10 -20.94
C THR A 128 27.96 19.43 -20.65
N GLU A 129 27.19 19.08 -21.68
CA GLU A 129 25.87 18.44 -21.51
C GLU A 129 25.97 16.97 -21.08
N LEU A 130 27.03 16.29 -21.52
CA LEU A 130 27.37 14.95 -21.07
C LEU A 130 27.85 14.98 -19.61
N ASP A 131 28.73 15.93 -19.27
CA ASP A 131 29.24 16.08 -17.91
C ASP A 131 28.09 16.40 -16.92
N LEU A 132 27.11 17.24 -17.32
CA LEU A 132 25.90 17.49 -16.53
C LEU A 132 25.06 16.23 -16.29
N ALA A 133 24.87 15.39 -17.30
CA ALA A 133 24.15 14.12 -17.13
C ALA A 133 24.91 13.15 -16.22
N GLN A 134 26.25 13.11 -16.32
CA GLN A 134 27.08 12.32 -15.43
C GLN A 134 26.98 12.80 -13.97
N MET A 135 26.93 14.13 -13.74
CA MET A 135 26.70 14.68 -12.41
C MET A 135 25.33 14.24 -11.86
N GLN A 136 24.26 14.31 -12.66
CA GLN A 136 22.92 13.85 -12.26
C GLN A 136 22.90 12.36 -11.93
N LEU A 137 23.64 11.54 -12.68
CA LEU A 137 23.81 10.11 -12.38
C LEU A 137 24.46 9.90 -11.01
N THR A 138 25.52 10.64 -10.69
CA THR A 138 26.19 10.50 -9.38
C THR A 138 25.27 10.89 -8.22
N GLN A 139 24.48 11.95 -8.39
CA GLN A 139 23.47 12.36 -7.40
C GLN A 139 22.38 11.30 -7.23
N ALA A 140 21.88 10.74 -8.34
CA ALA A 140 20.87 9.68 -8.31
C ALA A 140 21.41 8.39 -7.64
N LYS A 141 22.68 8.06 -7.86
CA LYS A 141 23.40 6.96 -7.19
C LYS A 141 23.44 7.15 -5.68
N GLN A 142 23.91 8.30 -5.21
CA GLN A 142 23.95 8.62 -3.79
C GLN A 142 22.56 8.58 -3.16
N ALA A 143 21.55 9.15 -3.82
CA ALA A 143 20.17 9.13 -3.33
C ALA A 143 19.61 7.70 -3.23
N ALA A 144 19.87 6.84 -4.21
CA ALA A 144 19.44 5.44 -4.20
C ALA A 144 20.14 4.63 -3.10
N GLU A 145 21.44 4.84 -2.89
CA GLU A 145 22.20 4.21 -1.81
C GLU A 145 21.65 4.61 -0.44
N ILE A 146 21.44 5.91 -0.19
CA ILE A 146 20.85 6.42 1.05
C ILE A 146 19.45 5.84 1.27
N ALA A 147 18.59 5.84 0.25
CA ALA A 147 17.24 5.31 0.36
C ALA A 147 17.24 3.79 0.65
N SER A 148 18.14 3.03 0.02
CA SER A 148 18.30 1.60 0.28
C SER A 148 18.82 1.32 1.69
N ALA A 149 19.76 2.12 2.19
CA ALA A 149 20.28 2.02 3.55
C ALA A 149 19.19 2.34 4.57
N ASN A 150 18.39 3.38 4.33
CA ASN A 150 17.25 3.72 5.16
C ASN A 150 16.19 2.61 5.18
N GLN A 151 15.90 1.99 4.03
CA GLN A 151 15.00 0.85 3.96
C GLN A 151 15.52 -0.34 4.79
N LYS A 152 16.78 -0.74 4.60
CA LYS A 152 17.40 -1.82 5.37
C LYS A 152 17.34 -1.56 6.88
N LYS A 153 17.67 -0.33 7.29
CA LYS A 153 17.58 0.09 8.68
C LYS A 153 16.14 -0.01 9.21
N ALA A 154 15.17 0.51 8.48
CA ALA A 154 13.77 0.45 8.87
C ALA A 154 13.24 -1.00 8.98
N GLU A 155 13.68 -1.90 8.10
CA GLU A 155 13.33 -3.32 8.16
C GLU A 155 13.93 -4.01 9.41
N LEU A 156 15.18 -3.70 9.76
CA LEU A 156 15.82 -4.18 10.98
C LEU A 156 15.10 -3.66 12.23
N ASP A 157 14.79 -2.37 12.27
CA ASP A 157 14.08 -1.74 13.38
C ASP A 157 12.67 -2.35 13.54
N ALA A 158 11.94 -2.54 12.45
CA ALA A 158 10.63 -3.18 12.45
C ALA A 158 10.69 -4.64 12.95
N ALA A 159 11.70 -5.41 12.53
CA ALA A 159 11.90 -6.77 13.01
C ALA A 159 12.25 -6.82 14.51
N ALA A 160 13.08 -5.88 15.00
CA ALA A 160 13.41 -5.77 16.41
C ALA A 160 12.19 -5.39 17.26
N ILE A 161 11.37 -4.44 16.80
CA ILE A 161 10.10 -4.06 17.46
C ILE A 161 9.16 -5.27 17.52
N ASN A 162 9.06 -6.05 16.45
CA ASN A 162 8.22 -7.24 16.44
C ASN A 162 8.72 -8.30 17.43
N LEU A 163 10.04 -8.56 17.48
CA LEU A 163 10.61 -9.48 18.47
C LEU A 163 10.27 -9.06 19.91
N ALA A 164 10.49 -7.79 20.25
CA ALA A 164 10.16 -7.27 21.57
C ALA A 164 8.67 -7.43 21.90
N ARG A 165 7.78 -7.21 20.91
CA ARG A 165 6.34 -7.45 21.06
C ARG A 165 6.03 -8.93 21.34
N GLN A 166 6.60 -9.85 20.58
CA GLN A 166 6.37 -11.30 20.77
C GLN A 166 6.89 -11.78 22.12
N GLN A 167 8.05 -11.31 22.57
CA GLN A 167 8.59 -11.60 23.89
C GLN A 167 7.68 -11.10 25.01
N LYS A 168 7.14 -9.88 24.86
CA LYS A 168 6.17 -9.32 25.81
C LYS A 168 4.89 -10.16 25.87
N LEU A 169 4.34 -10.57 24.73
CA LEU A 169 3.16 -11.43 24.68
C LEU A 169 3.42 -12.80 25.33
N LEU A 170 4.58 -13.39 25.10
CA LEU A 170 4.98 -14.64 25.76
C LEU A 170 5.06 -14.47 27.28
N ALA A 171 5.66 -13.37 27.76
CA ALA A 171 5.76 -13.07 29.19
C ALA A 171 4.37 -12.88 29.85
N LEU A 172 3.40 -12.37 29.10
CA LEU A 172 2.01 -12.22 29.55
C LEU A 172 1.18 -13.52 29.41
N GLY A 173 1.75 -14.60 28.87
CA GLY A 173 1.08 -15.88 28.66
C GLY A 173 0.12 -15.92 27.46
N SER A 174 0.00 -14.84 26.69
CA SER A 174 -0.86 -14.75 25.50
C SER A 174 -0.12 -15.04 24.19
N GLY A 175 1.21 -15.11 24.22
CA GLY A 175 2.08 -15.42 23.08
C GLY A 175 2.65 -16.84 23.10
N GLY A 176 3.04 -17.34 21.92
CA GLY A 176 3.64 -18.67 21.77
C GLY A 176 5.17 -18.62 21.59
N LYS A 177 5.88 -19.64 22.10
CA LYS A 177 7.34 -19.80 21.88
C LYS A 177 7.72 -19.85 20.40
N SER A 178 6.86 -20.44 19.56
CA SER A 178 7.04 -20.49 18.10
C SER A 178 6.97 -19.11 17.42
N ALA A 179 6.20 -18.16 17.97
CA ALA A 179 6.12 -16.80 17.44
C ALA A 179 7.40 -16.01 17.74
N VAL A 180 7.95 -16.17 18.95
CA VAL A 180 9.26 -15.59 19.32
C VAL A 180 10.36 -16.16 18.44
N ARG A 181 10.44 -17.49 18.28
CA ARG A 181 11.46 -18.12 17.43
C ARG A 181 11.43 -17.61 15.99
N ARG A 182 10.24 -17.48 15.39
CA ARG A 182 10.09 -16.92 14.03
C ARG A 182 10.55 -15.46 13.95
N ALA A 183 10.29 -14.66 14.98
CA ALA A 183 10.74 -13.27 15.02
C ALA A 183 12.27 -13.17 15.18
N GLU A 184 12.89 -14.05 15.96
CA GLU A 184 14.35 -14.16 16.10
C GLU A 184 15.01 -14.59 14.79
N GLU A 185 14.47 -15.63 14.14
CA GLU A 185 14.91 -16.10 12.83
C GLU A 185 14.85 -14.96 11.80
N LYS A 186 13.76 -14.20 11.75
CA LYS A 186 13.61 -13.08 10.82
C LYS A 186 14.61 -11.95 11.09
N LEU A 187 14.83 -11.60 12.36
CA LEU A 187 15.82 -10.57 12.72
C LEU A 187 17.24 -11.03 12.36
N ALA A 188 17.57 -12.30 12.58
CA ALA A 188 18.87 -12.87 12.24
C ALA A 188 19.08 -12.90 10.72
N GLU A 189 18.06 -13.28 9.95
CA GLU A 189 18.08 -13.24 8.48
C GLU A 189 18.39 -11.83 7.96
N LEU A 190 17.66 -10.82 8.45
CA LEU A 190 17.86 -9.43 8.02
C LEU A 190 19.25 -8.89 8.42
N LYS A 191 19.75 -9.25 9.60
CA LYS A 191 21.11 -8.88 10.01
C LYS A 191 22.18 -9.48 9.10
N ARG A 192 22.03 -10.76 8.73
CA ARG A 192 22.93 -11.41 7.76
C ARG A 192 22.85 -10.79 6.38
N ALA A 193 21.66 -10.38 5.93
CA ALA A 193 21.48 -9.70 4.65
C ALA A 193 22.00 -8.24 4.64
N SER A 194 22.23 -7.66 5.82
CA SER A 194 22.78 -6.30 5.98
C SER A 194 24.31 -6.24 6.15
N GLN A 195 24.97 -7.39 6.34
CA GLN A 195 26.43 -7.56 6.39
C GLN A 195 26.99 -7.70 4.96
#